data_AF-A0AAT9IXZ8-F1
#
_entry.id   AF-A0AAT9IXZ8-F1
#
_cell.length_a   1.000
_cell.length_b   1.000
_cell.length_c   1.000
_cell.angle_alpha   90.00
_cell.angle_beta   90.00
_cell.angle_gamma   90.00
#
_symmetry.space_group_name_H-M   'P 1'
#
loop_
_entity.id
_entity.type
_entity.pdbx_description
1 polymer ?
#
loop_
_entity_poly.entity_id
_entity_poly.type
_entity_poly.pdbx_seq_one_letter_code
_entity_poly.pdbx_strand_id
1 'polypeptide(L)'
;MSKLKAFLAKNTIKVADGLPVVHSTRAYNLGQLRQSNMLQVTECDVFKTEELNYFFVGRPAYKLDSDGQGSPWEYPCCFIFDIKVLSDIRRIFPFDSGAFAGGRYPSYIQRMPLEEFTAETSTETPGKIIGAFFGSPWNYFRSKPVNEDDFISEHNLGAFDAEVRGLHRLSGDSGSDKFDDRRMTIEIQNGSPIDLVADNPLAVIAPSEYFDDADFRKQVTETWGAEPISYPVHTLSVQGAYSSIYDRVLDFYQRNGLLP
;
A
#
# COMPACT_ATOMS: atom_id res chain seq x y z
N MET A 1 9.87 5.23 22.18
CA MET A 1 8.54 5.28 21.52
C MET A 1 8.69 6.28 20.39
N SER A 2 8.33 5.91 19.17
CA SER A 2 8.47 6.77 18.00
C SER A 2 7.56 8.00 18.08
N LYS A 3 7.93 9.08 17.39
CA LYS A 3 7.15 10.32 17.30
C LYS A 3 5.76 10.10 16.72
N LEU A 4 5.64 9.32 15.64
CA LEU A 4 4.33 9.02 15.07
C LEU A 4 3.45 8.23 16.05
N LYS A 5 3.98 7.20 16.71
CA LYS A 5 3.22 6.42 17.70
C LYS A 5 2.77 7.29 18.87
N ALA A 6 3.65 8.17 19.37
CA ALA A 6 3.30 9.10 20.46
C ALA A 6 2.20 10.08 20.04
N PHE A 7 2.28 10.62 18.81
CA PHE A 7 1.26 11.49 18.23
C PHE A 7 -0.11 10.81 18.12
N LEU A 8 -0.15 9.59 17.56
CA LEU A 8 -1.41 8.85 17.39
C LEU A 8 -2.04 8.43 18.73
N ALA A 9 -1.21 8.19 19.76
CA ALA A 9 -1.70 7.80 21.09
C ALA A 9 -2.18 8.99 21.93
N LYS A 10 -1.55 10.17 21.79
CA LYS A 10 -1.89 11.38 22.56
C LYS A 10 -3.16 12.05 22.06
N ASN A 11 -3.40 12.03 20.75
CA ASN A 11 -4.50 12.78 20.14
C ASN A 11 -5.77 11.94 20.02
N THR A 12 -6.93 12.56 20.25
CA THR A 12 -8.21 11.94 19.94
C THR A 12 -8.45 12.06 18.43
N ILE A 13 -8.16 10.99 17.71
CA ILE A 13 -8.30 10.95 16.26
C ILE A 13 -9.59 10.23 15.90
N LYS A 14 -10.41 10.84 15.04
CA LYS A 14 -11.53 10.13 14.42
C LYS A 14 -10.95 9.06 13.49
N VAL A 15 -11.10 7.80 13.85
CA VAL A 15 -10.67 6.67 13.03
C VAL A 15 -11.48 6.68 11.74
N ALA A 16 -10.79 6.75 10.59
CA ALA A 16 -11.42 6.61 9.28
C ALA A 16 -11.82 5.16 9.03
N ASP A 17 -12.82 4.94 8.17
CA ASP A 17 -13.21 3.59 7.76
C ASP A 17 -12.01 2.86 7.16
N GLY A 18 -11.86 1.58 7.50
CA GLY A 18 -10.74 0.77 7.07
C GLY A 18 -10.78 0.52 5.56
N LEU A 19 -9.62 0.66 4.90
CA LEU A 19 -9.43 0.20 3.53
C LEU A 19 -8.74 -1.17 3.52
N PRO A 20 -9.03 -2.01 2.51
CA PRO A 20 -8.28 -3.24 2.27
C PRO A 20 -6.79 -3.00 2.11
N VAL A 21 -6.01 -4.07 2.21
CA VAL A 21 -4.57 -4.04 1.97
C VAL A 21 -4.26 -4.65 0.60
N VAL A 22 -3.28 -4.07 -0.10
CA VAL A 22 -2.89 -4.47 -1.44
C VAL A 22 -1.48 -5.03 -1.40
N HIS A 23 -1.33 -6.28 -1.85
CA HIS A 23 -0.03 -6.85 -2.19
C HIS A 23 0.16 -6.77 -3.70
N SER A 24 1.35 -6.39 -4.15
CA SER A 24 1.65 -6.23 -5.56
C SER A 24 2.93 -7.00 -5.92
N THR A 25 2.93 -7.65 -7.07
CA THR A 25 4.07 -8.44 -7.54
C THR A 25 4.09 -8.46 -9.08
N ARG A 26 5.10 -9.08 -9.69
CA ARG A 26 5.13 -9.27 -11.16
C ARG A 26 4.19 -10.40 -11.56
N ALA A 27 3.51 -10.27 -12.69
CA ALA A 27 2.66 -11.32 -13.23
C ALA A 27 3.43 -12.63 -13.52
N TYR A 28 4.75 -12.55 -13.74
CA TYR A 28 5.67 -13.70 -13.76
C TYR A 28 5.48 -14.64 -12.54
N ASN A 29 5.23 -14.09 -11.36
CA ASN A 29 5.10 -14.85 -10.11
C ASN A 29 3.76 -15.59 -9.99
N LEU A 30 2.77 -15.29 -10.83
CA LEU A 30 1.46 -15.96 -10.79
C LEU A 30 1.56 -17.47 -11.00
N GLY A 31 2.54 -17.93 -11.79
CA GLY A 31 2.79 -19.36 -11.99
C GLY A 31 3.16 -20.08 -10.69
N GLN A 32 4.04 -19.48 -9.89
CA GLN A 32 4.42 -20.01 -8.58
C GLN A 32 3.25 -19.93 -7.60
N LEU A 33 2.54 -18.81 -7.56
CA LEU A 33 1.39 -18.62 -6.66
C LEU A 33 0.26 -19.60 -6.93
N ARG A 34 0.00 -19.92 -8.21
CA ARG A 34 -0.97 -20.96 -8.60
C ARG A 34 -0.56 -22.34 -8.09
N GLN A 35 0.74 -22.64 -8.08
CA GLN A 35 1.23 -23.95 -7.63
C GLN A 35 1.25 -24.07 -6.11
N SER A 36 1.64 -23.00 -5.40
CA SER A 36 1.79 -23.01 -3.95
C SER A 36 0.50 -22.70 -3.21
N ASN A 37 -0.41 -21.90 -3.80
CA ASN A 37 -1.51 -21.22 -3.12
C ASN A 37 -1.07 -20.34 -1.95
N MET A 38 0.17 -19.85 -1.95
CA MET A 38 0.73 -19.11 -0.83
C MET A 38 1.46 -17.86 -1.30
N LEU A 39 1.20 -16.71 -0.67
CA LEU A 39 2.12 -15.58 -0.68
C LEU A 39 3.19 -15.81 0.39
N GLN A 40 4.35 -16.28 -0.06
CA GLN A 40 5.48 -16.56 0.81
C GLN A 40 6.16 -15.28 1.27
N VAL A 41 6.57 -15.25 2.52
CA VAL A 41 7.48 -14.21 3.03
C VAL A 41 8.83 -14.32 2.32
N THR A 42 9.51 -13.20 2.14
CA THR A 42 10.84 -13.14 1.50
C THR A 42 11.80 -12.36 2.36
N GLU A 43 13.09 -12.70 2.31
CA GLU A 43 14.14 -11.96 3.00
C GLU A 43 14.11 -10.47 2.62
N CYS A 44 14.16 -9.60 3.63
CA CYS A 44 14.14 -8.16 3.45
C CYS A 44 15.54 -7.56 3.35
N ASP A 45 15.80 -6.79 2.28
CA ASP A 45 17.05 -6.03 2.12
C ASP A 45 17.23 -4.88 3.14
N VAL A 46 16.13 -4.32 3.63
CA VAL A 46 16.10 -3.19 4.58
C VAL A 46 16.26 -3.68 6.03
N PHE A 47 15.38 -4.59 6.44
CA PHE A 47 15.31 -5.22 7.76
C PHE A 47 15.98 -6.59 7.73
N LYS A 48 17.21 -6.59 7.23
CA LYS A 48 18.11 -7.74 7.05
C LYS A 48 17.84 -8.85 8.07
N THR A 49 17.77 -10.10 7.62
CA THR A 49 17.45 -11.31 8.40
C THR A 49 15.97 -11.54 8.74
N GLU A 50 15.07 -10.62 8.41
CA GLU A 50 13.62 -10.84 8.53
C GLU A 50 13.01 -11.31 7.21
N GLU A 51 12.13 -12.30 7.29
CA GLU A 51 11.27 -12.70 6.18
C GLU A 51 9.95 -11.95 6.30
N LEU A 52 9.64 -11.12 5.30
CA LEU A 52 8.49 -10.21 5.34
C LEU A 52 7.68 -10.27 4.05
N ASN A 53 6.39 -10.02 4.20
CA ASN A 53 5.46 -9.64 3.15
C ASN A 53 5.08 -8.16 3.31
N TYR A 54 5.05 -7.44 2.20
CA TYR A 54 4.68 -6.02 2.18
C TYR A 54 3.28 -5.85 1.62
N PHE A 55 2.51 -5.04 2.32
CA PHE A 55 1.17 -4.64 1.90
C PHE A 55 1.03 -3.13 2.01
N PHE A 56 0.24 -2.55 1.10
CA PHE A 56 -0.07 -1.14 1.10
C PHE A 56 -1.57 -0.92 1.32
N VAL A 57 -1.92 -0.05 2.27
CA VAL A 57 -3.32 0.19 2.61
C VAL A 57 -3.99 0.98 1.49
N GLY A 58 -5.05 0.43 0.92
CA GLY A 58 -5.94 1.07 -0.03
C GLY A 58 -5.34 1.40 -1.41
N ARG A 59 -4.03 1.34 -1.61
CA ARG A 59 -3.40 1.82 -2.85
C ARG A 59 -2.45 0.76 -3.43
N PRO A 60 -2.50 0.47 -4.74
CA PRO A 60 -1.56 -0.42 -5.42
C PRO A 60 -0.21 0.29 -5.62
N ALA A 61 0.48 0.55 -4.52
CA ALA A 61 1.59 1.47 -4.43
C ALA A 61 2.96 0.77 -4.46
N TYR A 62 3.11 -0.39 -5.08
CA TYR A 62 4.43 -0.96 -5.31
C TYR A 62 4.82 -0.79 -6.77
N LYS A 63 5.84 0.03 -7.05
CA LYS A 63 6.31 0.27 -8.41
C LYS A 63 7.51 -0.61 -8.75
N LEU A 64 7.38 -1.36 -9.83
CA LEU A 64 8.45 -2.14 -10.43
C LEU A 64 9.29 -1.24 -11.33
N ASP A 65 10.62 -1.28 -11.16
CA ASP A 65 11.54 -0.66 -12.11
C ASP A 65 11.41 -1.37 -13.46
N SER A 66 11.28 -0.59 -14.54
CA SER A 66 11.18 -1.08 -15.92
C SER A 66 11.79 -0.08 -16.90
N ASP A 67 12.61 -0.57 -17.82
CA ASP A 67 13.09 0.22 -18.95
C ASP A 67 12.28 -0.12 -20.20
N GLY A 68 11.29 0.72 -20.52
CA GLY A 68 10.52 0.63 -21.77
C GLY A 68 9.30 -0.29 -21.74
N GLN A 69 8.98 -0.87 -22.90
CA GLN A 69 7.83 -1.77 -23.09
C GLN A 69 8.13 -3.13 -22.46
N GLY A 70 7.24 -3.58 -21.57
CA GLY A 70 7.31 -4.91 -20.97
C GLY A 70 6.51 -5.93 -21.76
N SER A 71 6.88 -7.19 -21.61
CA SER A 71 6.06 -8.35 -21.97
C SER A 71 5.01 -8.63 -20.87
N PRO A 72 3.91 -9.37 -21.14
CA PRO A 72 2.83 -9.59 -20.17
C PRO A 72 3.27 -10.02 -18.75
N TRP A 73 4.32 -10.85 -18.65
CA TRP A 73 4.86 -11.33 -17.36
C TRP A 73 5.61 -10.27 -16.55
N GLU A 74 6.03 -9.16 -17.17
CA GLU A 74 6.74 -8.06 -16.51
C GLU A 74 5.78 -7.07 -15.85
N TYR A 75 4.50 -7.08 -16.24
CA TYR A 75 3.51 -6.16 -15.71
C TYR A 75 3.08 -6.54 -14.28
N PRO A 76 2.69 -5.53 -13.48
CA PRO A 76 2.26 -5.74 -12.10
C PRO A 76 0.92 -6.50 -11.98
N CYS A 77 0.84 -7.47 -11.09
CA CYS A 77 -0.43 -7.98 -10.58
C CYS A 77 -0.63 -7.55 -9.13
N CYS A 78 -1.89 -7.45 -8.69
CA CYS A 78 -2.26 -7.04 -7.34
C CYS A 78 -3.25 -8.03 -6.73
N PHE A 79 -3.09 -8.27 -5.43
CA PHE A 79 -4.00 -9.04 -4.60
C PHE A 79 -4.55 -8.11 -3.52
N ILE A 80 -5.87 -8.03 -3.41
CA ILE A 80 -6.55 -7.20 -2.41
C ILE A 80 -7.04 -8.12 -1.30
N PHE A 81 -6.73 -7.80 -0.04
CA PHE A 81 -7.15 -8.58 1.12
C PHE A 81 -7.84 -7.71 2.18
N ASP A 82 -8.72 -8.31 2.98
CA ASP A 82 -9.12 -7.71 4.26
C ASP A 82 -7.89 -7.66 5.17
N ILE A 83 -7.64 -6.53 5.83
CA ILE A 83 -6.49 -6.36 6.73
C ILE A 83 -6.43 -7.42 7.85
N LYS A 84 -7.56 -8.02 8.21
CA LYS A 84 -7.67 -9.05 9.25
C LYS A 84 -6.95 -10.35 8.90
N VAL A 85 -6.61 -10.60 7.63
CA VAL A 85 -5.82 -11.77 7.24
C VAL A 85 -4.36 -11.65 7.70
N LEU A 86 -3.90 -10.43 8.03
CA LEU A 86 -2.55 -10.19 8.51
C LEU A 86 -2.44 -10.59 9.98
N SER A 87 -1.88 -11.76 10.23
CA SER A 87 -1.77 -12.36 11.57
C SER A 87 -0.51 -11.96 12.34
N ASP A 88 0.54 -11.48 11.67
CA ASP A 88 1.85 -11.17 12.26
C ASP A 88 2.36 -9.81 11.78
N ILE A 89 1.62 -8.75 12.08
CA ILE A 89 2.00 -7.37 11.74
C ILE A 89 3.23 -6.97 12.56
N ARG A 90 4.39 -6.92 11.90
CA ARG A 90 5.68 -6.53 12.50
C ARG A 90 5.83 -5.03 12.62
N ARG A 91 5.45 -4.30 11.58
CA ARG A 91 5.59 -2.83 11.50
C ARG A 91 4.49 -2.22 10.64
N ILE A 92 4.17 -0.99 10.97
CA ILE A 92 3.34 -0.10 10.14
C ILE A 92 4.10 1.21 9.97
N PHE A 93 4.29 1.62 8.72
CA PHE A 93 4.88 2.90 8.36
C PHE A 93 3.86 3.74 7.59
N PRO A 94 3.88 5.08 7.72
CA PRO A 94 3.00 5.94 6.95
C PRO A 94 3.43 6.06 5.48
N PHE A 95 4.50 5.39 5.06
CA PHE A 95 5.08 5.44 3.72
C PHE A 95 5.85 4.14 3.42
N ASP A 96 6.33 3.98 2.18
CA ASP A 96 7.17 2.84 1.73
C ASP A 96 8.56 2.90 2.36
N SER A 97 8.85 1.97 3.28
CA SER A 97 10.11 1.96 4.03
C SER A 97 11.30 1.58 3.15
N GLY A 98 11.09 0.81 2.08
CA GLY A 98 12.09 0.50 1.05
C GLY A 98 12.47 1.74 0.22
N ALA A 99 11.49 2.57 -0.12
CA ALA A 99 11.73 3.86 -0.77
C ALA A 99 12.52 4.81 0.14
N PHE A 100 12.25 4.81 1.45
CA PHE A 100 13.03 5.57 2.44
C PHE A 100 14.48 5.08 2.54
N ALA A 101 14.70 3.78 2.68
CA ALA A 101 16.04 3.21 2.74
C ALA A 101 16.85 3.46 1.46
N GLY A 102 16.17 3.50 0.30
CA GLY A 102 16.73 3.83 -1.00
C GLY A 102 16.94 5.33 -1.26
N GLY A 103 16.66 6.22 -0.29
CA GLY A 103 16.88 7.67 -0.46
C GLY A 103 15.92 8.36 -1.43
N ARG A 104 14.73 7.79 -1.67
CA ARG A 104 13.75 8.29 -2.65
C ARG A 104 12.84 9.40 -2.11
N TYR A 105 12.90 9.70 -0.80
CA TYR A 105 12.10 10.76 -0.19
C TYR A 105 12.83 12.12 -0.14
N PRO A 106 12.09 13.23 -0.03
CA PRO A 106 12.67 14.55 0.17
C PRO A 106 13.66 14.61 1.34
N SER A 107 14.66 15.47 1.22
CA SER A 107 15.73 15.60 2.22
C SER A 107 15.24 15.94 3.63
N TYR A 108 14.09 16.59 3.78
CA TYR A 108 13.52 16.87 5.10
C TYR A 108 13.00 15.63 5.81
N ILE A 109 12.55 14.61 5.07
CA ILE A 109 12.20 13.28 5.61
C ILE A 109 13.46 12.45 5.82
N GLN A 110 14.36 12.43 4.83
CA GLN A 110 15.56 11.58 4.85
C GLN A 110 16.54 11.91 5.98
N ARG A 111 16.46 13.12 6.57
CA ARG A 111 17.29 13.56 7.70
C ARG A 111 16.80 13.04 9.05
N MET A 112 15.61 12.46 9.12
CA MET A 112 15.00 11.96 10.35
C MET A 112 15.21 10.44 10.44
N PRO A 113 15.37 9.84 11.63
CA PRO A 113 15.48 8.39 11.77
C PRO A 113 14.20 7.67 11.32
N LEU A 114 14.33 6.55 10.61
CA LEU A 114 13.19 5.76 10.11
C LEU A 114 12.27 5.31 11.25
N GLU A 115 12.87 4.96 12.38
CA GLU A 115 12.19 4.44 13.56
C GLU A 115 11.17 5.43 14.13
N GLU A 116 11.39 6.74 13.94
CA GLU A 116 10.48 7.78 14.41
C GLU A 116 9.14 7.80 13.66
N PHE A 117 9.08 7.14 12.50
CA PHE A 117 7.88 7.01 11.69
C PHE A 117 7.15 5.68 11.91
N THR A 118 7.61 4.80 12.79
CA THR A 118 6.88 3.58 13.10
C THR A 118 5.58 3.89 13.85
N ALA A 119 4.48 3.22 13.51
CA ALA A 119 3.21 3.32 14.23
C ALA A 119 2.95 2.06 15.09
N GLU A 120 1.84 2.05 15.82
CA GLU A 120 1.42 0.88 16.58
C GLU A 120 0.97 -0.26 15.64
N THR A 121 1.39 -1.50 15.94
CA THR A 121 1.06 -2.72 15.17
C THR A 121 -0.36 -3.18 15.49
N SER A 122 -1.34 -2.45 14.99
CA SER A 122 -2.77 -2.73 15.14
C SER A 122 -3.49 -2.54 13.80
N THR A 123 -4.51 -3.34 13.54
CA THR A 123 -5.35 -3.24 12.34
C THR A 123 -6.17 -1.95 12.29
N GLU A 124 -6.32 -1.23 13.41
CA GLU A 124 -6.97 0.09 13.46
C GLU A 124 -6.01 1.24 13.12
N THR A 125 -4.71 1.03 13.25
CA THR A 125 -3.70 2.09 13.08
C THR A 125 -3.76 2.76 11.70
N PRO A 126 -3.96 2.05 10.58
CA PRO A 126 -4.15 2.71 9.29
C PRO A 126 -5.32 3.68 9.28
N GLY A 127 -6.45 3.32 9.87
CA GLY A 127 -7.62 4.20 10.00
C GLY A 127 -7.32 5.46 10.82
N LYS A 128 -6.47 5.37 11.85
CA LYS A 128 -5.99 6.54 12.62
C LYS A 128 -5.08 7.44 11.78
N ILE A 129 -4.15 6.87 11.01
CA ILE A 129 -3.29 7.65 10.12
C ILE A 129 -4.14 8.35 9.05
N ILE A 130 -5.06 7.64 8.41
CA ILE A 130 -5.98 8.21 7.41
C ILE A 130 -6.82 9.34 8.04
N GLY A 131 -7.39 9.08 9.21
CA GLY A 131 -8.21 10.05 9.94
C GLY A 131 -7.45 11.35 10.26
N ALA A 132 -6.24 11.24 10.80
CA ALA A 132 -5.44 12.41 11.17
C ALA A 132 -4.93 13.21 9.96
N PHE A 133 -4.38 12.53 8.95
CA PHE A 133 -3.69 13.22 7.85
C PHE A 133 -4.61 13.58 6.68
N PHE A 134 -5.74 12.88 6.49
CA PHE A 134 -6.60 13.04 5.31
C PHE A 134 -8.08 13.25 5.66
N GLY A 135 -8.50 12.95 6.89
CA GLY A 135 -9.87 13.07 7.37
C GLY A 135 -10.85 12.03 6.82
N SER A 136 -10.58 11.43 5.66
CA SER A 136 -11.40 10.38 5.05
C SER A 136 -10.59 9.41 4.17
N PRO A 137 -11.08 8.17 3.97
CA PRO A 137 -10.47 7.22 3.05
C PRO A 137 -10.42 7.73 1.60
N TRP A 138 -11.44 8.48 1.17
CA TRP A 138 -11.49 9.10 -0.16
C TRP A 138 -10.37 10.11 -0.39
N ASN A 139 -10.16 10.99 0.59
CA ASN A 139 -9.09 11.97 0.55
C ASN A 139 -7.72 11.31 0.59
N TYR A 140 -7.56 10.24 1.38
CA TYR A 140 -6.34 9.43 1.40
C TYR A 140 -6.05 8.80 0.05
N PHE A 141 -7.04 8.12 -0.55
CA PHE A 141 -6.90 7.48 -1.85
C PHE A 141 -6.47 8.49 -2.94
N ARG A 142 -6.99 9.72 -2.86
CA ARG A 142 -6.67 10.83 -3.79
C ARG A 142 -5.45 11.65 -3.40
N SER A 143 -4.74 11.30 -2.33
CA SER A 143 -3.60 12.06 -1.80
C SER A 143 -3.92 13.54 -1.55
N LYS A 144 -5.07 13.80 -0.90
CA LYS A 144 -5.55 15.14 -0.53
C LYS A 144 -5.55 15.29 0.99
N PRO A 145 -4.44 15.72 1.61
CA PRO A 145 -4.41 15.84 3.06
C PRO A 145 -5.29 16.97 3.58
N VAL A 146 -5.53 16.96 4.88
CA VAL A 146 -6.11 18.11 5.59
C VAL A 146 -5.21 19.34 5.45
N ASN A 147 -5.76 20.54 5.56
CA ASN A 147 -4.98 21.78 5.49
C ASN A 147 -3.93 21.82 6.62
N GLU A 148 -2.75 22.43 6.37
CA GLU A 148 -1.66 22.49 7.36
C GLU A 148 -2.04 23.27 8.62
N ASP A 149 -2.73 24.42 8.48
CA ASP A 149 -3.12 25.23 9.64
C ASP A 149 -4.14 24.51 10.51
N ASP A 150 -5.11 23.83 9.87
CA ASP A 150 -6.09 22.98 10.56
C ASP A 150 -5.40 21.82 11.27
N PHE A 151 -4.48 21.12 10.60
CA PHE A 151 -3.74 19.98 11.17
C PHE A 151 -2.89 20.38 12.38
N ILE A 152 -2.17 21.50 12.29
CA ILE A 152 -1.33 22.03 13.37
C ILE A 152 -2.20 22.43 14.56
N SER A 153 -3.30 23.14 14.31
CA SER A 153 -4.17 23.64 15.37
C SER A 153 -4.97 22.53 16.06
N GLU A 154 -5.55 21.59 15.30
CA GLU A 154 -6.34 20.47 15.83
C GLU A 154 -5.51 19.55 16.73
N HIS A 155 -4.24 19.31 16.37
CA HIS A 155 -3.37 18.41 17.12
C HIS A 155 -2.35 19.12 18.03
N ASN A 156 -2.46 20.44 18.16
CA ASN A 156 -1.59 21.28 18.99
C ASN A 156 -0.09 21.00 18.74
N LEU A 157 0.31 21.03 17.46
CA LEU A 157 1.68 20.74 17.04
C LEU A 157 2.60 21.94 17.22
N GLY A 158 3.77 21.71 17.79
CA GLY A 158 4.80 22.70 18.03
C GLY A 158 6.09 22.49 17.24
N ALA A 159 7.14 23.22 17.63
CA ALA A 159 8.46 23.12 17.02
C ALA A 159 9.14 21.75 17.26
N PHE A 160 8.72 21.00 18.27
CA PHE A 160 9.30 19.70 18.65
C PHE A 160 8.59 18.49 18.01
N ASP A 161 7.61 18.75 17.13
CA ASP A 161 6.83 17.75 16.39
C ASP A 161 7.26 17.69 14.92
N ALA A 162 8.56 17.88 14.66
CA ALA A 162 9.11 18.01 13.32
C ALA A 162 8.82 16.79 12.43
N GLU A 163 8.82 15.58 13.00
CA GLU A 163 8.55 14.33 12.28
C GLU A 163 7.10 14.27 11.80
N VAL A 164 6.15 14.62 12.67
CA VAL A 164 4.72 14.63 12.35
C VAL A 164 4.39 15.72 11.32
N ARG A 165 4.97 16.91 11.49
CA ARG A 165 4.84 18.01 10.51
C ARG A 165 5.50 17.65 9.18
N GLY A 166 6.63 16.93 9.23
CA GLY A 166 7.31 16.39 8.06
C GLY A 166 6.40 15.42 7.27
N LEU A 167 5.72 14.50 7.97
CA LEU A 167 4.75 13.59 7.35
C LEU A 167 3.56 14.34 6.73
N HIS A 168 3.02 15.36 7.42
CA HIS A 168 1.93 16.17 6.86
C HIS A 168 2.39 16.90 5.61
N ARG A 169 3.55 17.55 5.65
CA ARG A 169 4.15 18.15 4.45
C ARG A 169 4.31 17.13 3.33
N LEU A 170 4.85 15.94 3.62
CA LEU A 170 5.02 14.85 2.65
C LEU A 170 3.69 14.42 2.02
N SER A 171 2.60 14.42 2.78
CA SER A 171 1.27 14.05 2.27
C SER A 171 0.73 15.01 1.21
N GLY A 172 1.10 16.29 1.30
CA GLY A 172 0.67 17.36 0.38
C GLY A 172 1.70 17.75 -0.67
N ASP A 173 2.93 17.22 -0.60
CA ASP A 173 4.05 17.65 -1.42
C ASP A 173 3.88 17.23 -2.88
N SER A 174 3.27 18.06 -3.72
CA SER A 174 3.19 17.86 -5.17
C SER A 174 4.45 18.30 -5.92
N GLY A 175 5.52 18.66 -5.21
CA GLY A 175 6.63 19.44 -5.75
C GLY A 175 7.70 18.61 -6.45
N SER A 176 7.70 18.61 -7.78
CA SER A 176 8.71 18.09 -8.72
C SER A 176 8.50 16.66 -9.22
N ASP A 177 8.71 16.47 -10.52
CA ASP A 177 8.67 15.21 -11.29
C ASP A 177 9.62 14.11 -10.76
N LYS A 178 10.29 14.35 -9.63
CA LYS A 178 11.23 13.42 -8.99
C LYS A 178 10.62 12.62 -7.85
N PHE A 179 9.47 13.04 -7.31
CA PHE A 179 8.89 12.36 -6.16
C PHE A 179 7.81 11.38 -6.55
N ASP A 180 7.90 10.22 -5.92
CA ASP A 180 7.02 9.11 -6.10
C ASP A 180 5.60 9.44 -5.60
N ASP A 181 4.58 9.21 -6.45
CA ASP A 181 3.16 9.36 -6.09
C ASP A 181 2.74 8.43 -4.94
N ARG A 182 3.57 7.44 -4.60
CA ARG A 182 3.48 6.58 -3.41
C ARG A 182 3.69 7.31 -2.09
N ARG A 183 4.01 8.61 -2.10
CA ARG A 183 4.14 9.42 -0.88
C ARG A 183 2.94 9.22 0.05
N MET A 184 3.25 9.00 1.32
CA MET A 184 2.28 8.75 2.38
C MET A 184 1.32 7.56 2.13
N THR A 185 1.72 6.56 1.33
CA THR A 185 0.97 5.29 1.30
C THR A 185 1.37 4.42 2.48
N ILE A 186 0.39 4.06 3.32
CA ILE A 186 0.65 3.31 4.55
C ILE A 186 1.11 1.90 4.18
N GLU A 187 2.32 1.55 4.61
CA GLU A 187 2.91 0.23 4.46
C GLU A 187 2.66 -0.61 5.73
N ILE A 188 2.30 -1.87 5.54
CA ILE A 188 2.21 -2.88 6.59
C ILE A 188 3.18 -4.02 6.25
N GLN A 189 4.05 -4.34 7.21
CA GLN A 189 4.97 -5.46 7.12
C GLN A 189 4.41 -6.63 7.92
N ASN A 190 4.18 -7.76 7.25
CA ASN A 190 3.68 -8.98 7.86
C ASN A 190 4.76 -10.07 7.84
N GLY A 191 5.00 -10.71 8.98
CA GLY A 191 6.02 -11.76 9.14
C GLY A 191 5.52 -13.18 8.87
N SER A 192 4.26 -13.34 8.43
CA SER A 192 3.67 -14.64 8.12
C SER A 192 3.28 -14.76 6.65
N PRO A 193 3.30 -15.97 6.08
CA PRO A 193 2.77 -16.21 4.74
C PRO A 193 1.24 -16.08 4.75
N ILE A 194 0.65 -15.80 3.59
CA ILE A 194 -0.81 -15.75 3.39
C ILE A 194 -1.24 -16.94 2.53
N ASP A 195 -2.24 -17.70 3.00
CA ASP A 195 -2.83 -18.82 2.28
C ASP A 195 -3.96 -18.30 1.38
N LEU A 196 -3.76 -18.35 0.07
CA LEU A 196 -4.71 -17.81 -0.91
C LEU A 196 -6.05 -18.56 -0.96
N VAL A 197 -6.14 -19.77 -0.39
CA VAL A 197 -7.38 -20.54 -0.29
C VAL A 197 -8.07 -20.25 1.04
N ALA A 198 -7.32 -20.28 2.14
CA ALA A 198 -7.90 -20.11 3.47
C ALA A 198 -8.21 -18.64 3.81
N ASP A 199 -7.32 -17.73 3.43
CA ASP A 199 -7.43 -16.30 3.74
C ASP A 199 -8.22 -15.52 2.67
N ASN A 200 -8.36 -16.10 1.46
CA ASN A 200 -9.13 -15.61 0.31
C ASN A 200 -8.92 -14.11 -0.03
N PRO A 201 -8.21 -13.77 -1.11
CA PRO A 201 -8.18 -12.39 -1.60
C PRO A 201 -9.57 -11.92 -2.01
N LEU A 202 -9.94 -10.70 -1.62
CA LEU A 202 -11.17 -10.04 -2.08
C LEU A 202 -11.18 -9.91 -3.61
N ALA A 203 -10.03 -9.60 -4.21
CA ALA A 203 -9.87 -9.51 -5.65
C ALA A 203 -8.43 -9.79 -6.09
N VAL A 204 -8.29 -10.27 -7.32
CA VAL A 204 -7.00 -10.40 -8.01
C VAL A 204 -7.03 -9.58 -9.29
N ILE A 205 -6.10 -8.63 -9.41
CA ILE A 205 -5.93 -7.76 -10.57
C ILE A 205 -4.71 -8.23 -11.36
N ALA A 206 -4.88 -8.53 -12.66
CA ALA A 206 -3.81 -9.03 -13.52
C ALA A 206 -4.01 -8.61 -14.99
N PRO A 207 -2.97 -8.71 -15.85
CA PRO A 207 -3.13 -8.51 -17.29
C PRO A 207 -4.22 -9.40 -17.88
N SER A 208 -4.97 -8.88 -18.86
CA SER A 208 -6.03 -9.59 -19.57
C SER A 208 -5.64 -11.01 -20.03
N GLU A 209 -4.42 -11.16 -20.52
CA GLU A 209 -3.88 -12.38 -21.09
C GLU A 209 -3.84 -13.54 -20.08
N TYR A 210 -3.69 -13.23 -18.79
CA TYR A 210 -3.73 -14.26 -17.75
C TYR A 210 -5.16 -14.73 -17.49
N PHE A 211 -6.16 -13.85 -17.59
CA PHE A 211 -7.55 -14.26 -17.44
C PHE A 211 -8.11 -14.92 -18.69
N ASP A 212 -7.51 -14.74 -19.86
CA ASP A 212 -7.83 -15.52 -21.07
C ASP A 212 -7.50 -17.01 -20.88
N ASP A 213 -6.50 -17.34 -20.06
CA ASP A 213 -6.23 -18.70 -19.60
C ASP A 213 -7.35 -19.20 -18.66
N ALA A 214 -8.04 -20.26 -19.07
CA ALA A 214 -9.19 -20.80 -18.33
C ALA A 214 -8.78 -21.40 -16.98
N ASP A 215 -7.58 -21.98 -16.85
CA ASP A 215 -7.11 -22.60 -15.62
C ASP A 215 -6.78 -21.55 -14.58
N PHE A 216 -6.11 -20.45 -14.98
CA PHE A 216 -5.85 -19.33 -14.08
C PHE A 216 -7.14 -18.63 -13.67
N ARG A 217 -8.08 -18.44 -14.60
CA ARG A 217 -9.39 -17.86 -14.27
C ARG A 217 -10.12 -18.69 -13.20
N LYS A 218 -10.20 -20.02 -13.39
CA LYS A 218 -10.79 -20.94 -12.40
C LYS A 218 -10.03 -20.93 -11.08
N GLN A 219 -8.70 -20.88 -11.13
CA GLN A 219 -7.89 -20.77 -9.92
C GLN A 219 -8.32 -19.56 -9.08
N VAL A 220 -8.47 -18.40 -9.70
CA VAL A 220 -8.88 -17.18 -9.00
C VAL A 220 -10.32 -17.28 -8.48
N THR A 221 -11.27 -17.70 -9.32
CA THR A 221 -12.70 -17.67 -8.98
C THR A 221 -13.17 -18.82 -8.09
N GLU A 222 -12.66 -20.03 -8.33
CA GLU A 222 -13.15 -21.26 -7.69
C GLU A 222 -12.24 -21.72 -6.55
N THR A 223 -10.91 -21.63 -6.72
CA THR A 223 -9.96 -22.11 -5.71
C THR A 223 -9.64 -21.04 -4.68
N TRP A 224 -9.28 -19.84 -5.12
CA TRP A 224 -8.99 -18.73 -4.20
C TRP A 224 -10.27 -18.05 -3.72
N GLY A 225 -11.35 -18.09 -4.50
CA GLY A 225 -12.63 -17.48 -4.13
C GLY A 225 -12.68 -15.97 -4.29
N ALA A 226 -11.84 -15.43 -5.19
CA ALA A 226 -11.58 -14.00 -5.37
C ALA A 226 -12.26 -13.44 -6.63
N GLU A 227 -12.53 -12.13 -6.64
CA GLU A 227 -13.00 -11.44 -7.85
C GLU A 227 -11.88 -11.31 -8.90
N PRO A 228 -12.02 -11.85 -10.12
CA PRO A 228 -11.04 -11.66 -11.19
C PRO A 228 -11.23 -10.31 -11.87
N ILE A 229 -10.19 -9.46 -11.86
CA ILE A 229 -10.24 -8.13 -12.46
C ILE A 229 -9.09 -7.98 -13.46
N SER A 230 -9.42 -7.86 -14.74
CA SER A 230 -8.40 -7.67 -15.78
C SER A 230 -8.14 -6.18 -16.07
N TYR A 231 -6.93 -5.91 -16.56
CA TYR A 231 -6.61 -4.66 -17.24
C TYR A 231 -5.89 -4.95 -18.56
N PRO A 232 -6.10 -4.10 -19.59
CA PRO A 232 -5.45 -4.29 -20.87
C PRO A 232 -3.96 -3.94 -20.78
N VAL A 233 -3.13 -4.74 -21.42
CA VAL A 233 -1.73 -4.39 -21.68
C VAL A 233 -1.66 -3.69 -23.03
N HIS A 234 -1.17 -2.45 -23.02
CA HIS A 234 -0.87 -1.70 -24.23
C HIS A 234 0.65 -1.65 -24.41
N THR A 235 1.13 -1.26 -25.60
CA THR A 235 2.56 -1.03 -25.90
C THR A 235 3.12 0.24 -25.22
N LEU A 236 2.67 0.49 -23.99
CA LEU A 236 3.12 1.55 -23.10
C LEU A 236 4.23 1.00 -22.18
N SER A 237 4.89 1.88 -21.44
CA SER A 237 5.80 1.43 -20.39
C SER A 237 5.05 0.68 -19.29
N VAL A 238 5.73 -0.20 -18.55
CA VAL A 238 5.15 -0.89 -17.38
C VAL A 238 4.63 0.12 -16.35
N GLN A 239 5.26 1.29 -16.24
CA GLN A 239 4.77 2.39 -15.40
C GLN A 239 3.38 2.88 -15.80
N GLY A 240 3.05 2.89 -17.10
CA GLY A 240 1.72 3.28 -17.59
C GLY A 240 0.61 2.33 -17.12
N ALA A 241 0.92 1.05 -16.86
CA ALA A 241 -0.05 0.07 -16.38
C ALA A 241 -0.57 0.38 -14.97
N TYR A 242 0.19 1.12 -14.15
CA TYR A 242 -0.26 1.50 -12.81
C TYR A 242 -1.50 2.37 -12.84
N SER A 243 -1.65 3.27 -13.82
CA SER A 243 -2.89 4.06 -13.96
C SER A 243 -4.11 3.15 -14.11
N SER A 244 -4.03 2.15 -15.00
CA SER A 244 -5.09 1.18 -15.20
C SER A 244 -5.38 0.38 -13.93
N ILE A 245 -4.36 -0.02 -13.18
CA ILE A 245 -4.55 -0.75 -11.92
C ILE A 245 -5.21 0.14 -10.86
N TYR A 246 -4.80 1.41 -10.75
CA TYR A 246 -5.44 2.37 -9.84
C TYR A 246 -6.93 2.53 -10.17
N ASP A 247 -7.28 2.65 -11.45
CA ASP A 247 -8.68 2.72 -11.88
C ASP A 247 -9.44 1.44 -11.50
N ARG A 248 -8.85 0.25 -11.71
CA ARG A 248 -9.46 -1.03 -11.33
C ARG A 248 -9.66 -1.20 -9.82
N VAL A 249 -8.70 -0.75 -9.02
CA VAL A 249 -8.82 -0.75 -7.55
C VAL A 249 -9.92 0.22 -7.11
N LEU A 250 -9.98 1.41 -7.71
CA LEU A 250 -11.03 2.39 -7.42
C LEU A 250 -12.41 1.84 -7.77
N ASP A 251 -12.58 1.31 -8.99
CA ASP A 251 -13.83 0.68 -9.44
C ASP A 251 -14.27 -0.43 -8.48
N PHE A 252 -13.33 -1.27 -8.03
CA PHE A 252 -13.60 -2.32 -7.04
C PHE A 252 -14.08 -1.75 -5.71
N TYR A 253 -13.42 -0.72 -5.17
CA TYR A 253 -13.82 -0.10 -3.91
C TYR A 253 -15.17 0.60 -3.99
N GLN A 254 -15.47 1.29 -5.08
CA GLN A 254 -16.76 1.96 -5.26
C GLN A 254 -17.92 0.97 -5.36
N ARG A 255 -17.76 -0.12 -6.14
CA ARG A 255 -18.79 -1.17 -6.25
C ARG A 255 -19.06 -1.87 -4.92
N ASN A 256 -18.05 -1.97 -4.06
CA ASN A 256 -18.17 -2.60 -2.74
C ASN A 256 -18.49 -1.60 -1.61
N GLY A 257 -18.76 -0.32 -1.92
CA GLY A 257 -19.12 0.69 -0.94
C GLY A 257 -18.00 1.08 0.04
N LEU A 258 -16.75 0.76 -0.29
CA LEU A 258 -15.57 1.11 0.50
C LEU A 258 -15.11 2.56 0.26
N LEU A 259 -15.43 3.08 -0.93
CA LEU A 259 -15.24 4.49 -1.31
C LEU A 259 -16.50 5.02 -2.01
N PRO A 260 -16.77 6.33 -1.93
CA PRO A 260 -17.90 6.96 -2.61
C PRO A 260 -17.70 7.11 -4.13
#